data_AF-A0A496XR47-F1
#
_entry.id   AF-A0A496XR47-F1
#
_cell.length_a   1.000
_cell.length_b   1.000
_cell.length_c   1.000
_cell.angle_alpha   90.00
_cell.angle_beta   90.00
_cell.angle_gamma   90.00
#
_symmetry.space_group_name_H-M   'P 1'
#
loop_
_entity.id
_entity.type
_entity.pdbx_description
1 polymer ?
#
loop_
_entity_poly.entity_id
_entity_poly.type
_entity_poly.pdbx_seq_one_letter_code
_entity_poly.pdbx_strand_id
1 'polypeptide(L)'
;MIFKINYLFNIIFILPLLYLMGRGFQYFFLNLKRENAKVDFDDLVKQKEQLLMLTLDKTTLNESCKTFTAYHQLDSPERDKILQIFKGLQWGEGPFQREVIELINKEFGINYDLLIITNSFKLLIKHDFLITQDKLPEYQELVKLTSLVALYKGLMIKEYQNSFAKKKKIKAKYLKEALVFQINQGEKKKLTSKEFDQGLMALIKKGPDIFKELLLYIKVIDKLAIINPLKSKNDLSGALRIMGLKENSSKKEIKRRYRDLALAQHPDTLSDVDVPPDLLKQANENFNQINLSYKLLLKNIT
;
A
#
# COMPACT_ATOMS: atom_id res chain seq x y z
N MET A 1 -20.73 30.76 58.83
CA MET A 1 -20.74 29.34 58.45
C MET A 1 -20.57 29.09 56.94
N ILE A 2 -20.74 30.10 56.08
CA ILE A 2 -20.68 29.97 54.62
C ILE A 2 -19.24 29.77 54.08
N PHE A 3 -18.22 30.30 54.77
CA PHE A 3 -16.81 30.20 54.34
C PHE A 3 -16.22 28.78 54.37
N LYS A 4 -16.76 27.84 55.18
CA LYS A 4 -16.22 26.47 55.26
C LYS A 4 -16.65 25.58 54.09
N ILE A 5 -17.76 25.90 53.42
CA ILE A 5 -18.30 25.08 52.32
C ILE A 5 -17.49 25.27 51.03
N ASN A 6 -17.04 26.50 50.74
CA ASN A 6 -16.22 26.77 49.55
C ASN A 6 -14.84 26.10 49.60
N TYR A 7 -14.25 25.96 50.80
CA TYR A 7 -12.98 25.26 50.97
C TYR A 7 -13.11 23.75 50.72
N LEU A 8 -14.22 23.15 51.17
CA LEU A 8 -14.48 21.73 50.95
C LEU A 8 -14.68 21.45 49.44
N PHE A 9 -15.37 22.33 48.74
CA PHE A 9 -15.61 22.22 47.30
C PHE A 9 -14.28 22.32 46.51
N ASN A 10 -13.42 23.29 46.84
CA ASN A 10 -12.11 23.41 46.20
C ASN A 10 -11.24 22.18 46.42
N ILE A 11 -11.24 21.59 47.62
CA ILE A 11 -10.46 20.38 47.91
C ILE A 11 -10.96 19.20 47.06
N ILE A 12 -12.27 19.01 46.97
CA ILE A 12 -12.87 17.89 46.22
C ILE A 12 -12.55 17.95 44.72
N PHE A 13 -12.48 19.14 44.13
CA PHE A 13 -12.21 19.29 42.69
C PHE A 13 -10.73 19.45 42.33
N ILE A 14 -9.92 20.06 43.21
CA ILE A 14 -8.51 20.34 42.92
C ILE A 14 -7.64 19.10 43.16
N LEU A 15 -7.93 18.25 44.16
CA LEU A 15 -7.13 17.05 44.44
C LEU A 15 -7.12 16.03 43.28
N PRO A 16 -8.28 15.67 42.67
CA PRO A 16 -8.31 14.77 41.53
C PRO A 16 -7.55 15.33 40.33
N LEU A 17 -7.61 16.65 40.11
CA LEU A 17 -6.91 17.31 39.01
C LEU A 17 -5.39 17.27 39.21
N LEU A 18 -4.90 17.55 40.43
CA LEU A 18 -3.49 17.42 40.80
C LEU A 18 -3.00 15.98 40.68
N TYR A 19 -3.83 15.00 41.06
CA TYR A 19 -3.50 13.58 40.90
C TYR A 19 -3.39 13.18 39.42
N LEU A 20 -4.31 13.65 38.58
CA LEU A 20 -4.28 13.44 37.13
C LEU A 20 -3.05 14.09 36.48
N MET A 21 -2.72 15.32 36.87
CA MET A 21 -1.51 16.00 36.42
C MET A 21 -0.26 15.26 36.89
N GLY A 22 -0.20 14.80 38.14
CA GLY A 22 0.93 14.04 38.69
C GLY A 22 1.19 12.73 37.93
N ARG A 23 0.13 11.98 37.58
CA ARG A 23 0.27 10.79 36.73
C ARG A 23 0.70 11.11 35.30
N GLY A 24 0.17 12.18 34.71
CA GLY A 24 0.61 12.65 33.40
C GLY A 24 2.09 13.05 33.40
N PHE A 25 2.52 13.75 34.46
CA PHE A 25 3.91 14.19 34.62
C PHE A 25 4.88 13.02 34.85
N GLN A 26 4.50 12.01 35.64
CA GLN A 26 5.29 10.79 35.78
C GLN A 26 5.46 10.07 34.45
N TYR A 27 4.40 9.97 33.64
CA TYR A 27 4.49 9.34 32.32
C TYR A 27 5.42 10.11 31.38
N PHE A 28 5.35 11.44 31.40
CA PHE A 28 6.20 12.32 30.62
C PHE A 28 7.69 12.24 31.03
N PHE A 29 7.98 12.25 32.34
CA PHE A 29 9.34 12.14 32.86
C PHE A 29 9.96 10.75 32.66
N LEU A 30 9.17 9.68 32.80
CA LEU A 30 9.63 8.34 32.48
C LEU A 30 9.92 8.16 30.98
N ASN A 31 9.21 8.89 30.11
CA ASN A 31 9.52 8.96 28.69
C ASN A 31 10.86 9.67 28.42
N LEU A 32 11.08 10.84 29.01
CA LEU A 32 12.33 11.60 28.83
C LEU A 32 13.57 10.88 29.36
N LYS A 33 13.43 10.11 30.45
CA LYS A 33 14.56 9.34 31.02
C LYS A 33 14.91 8.09 30.21
N ARG A 34 13.99 7.61 29.35
CA ARG A 34 14.21 6.43 28.48
C ARG A 34 14.89 6.75 27.15
N GLU A 35 14.84 8.00 26.68
CA GLU A 35 15.46 8.40 25.41
C GLU A 35 17.00 8.25 25.39
N ASN A 36 17.66 8.10 26.54
CA ASN A 36 19.13 8.01 26.63
C ASN A 36 19.68 6.66 27.13
N ALA A 37 18.83 5.67 27.42
CA ALA A 37 19.32 4.32 27.72
C ALA A 37 19.69 3.65 26.39
N LYS A 38 20.95 3.22 26.23
CA LYS A 38 21.33 2.25 25.19
C LYS A 38 20.58 0.95 25.49
N VAL A 39 19.34 0.86 25.03
CA VAL A 39 18.58 -0.38 25.07
C VAL A 39 19.22 -1.31 24.07
N ASP A 40 19.82 -2.38 24.60
CA ASP A 40 20.39 -3.47 23.83
C ASP A 40 19.26 -4.28 23.17
N PHE A 41 19.49 -4.78 21.95
CA PHE A 41 18.51 -5.62 21.28
C PHE A 41 18.23 -6.90 22.07
N ASP A 42 19.25 -7.41 22.76
CA ASP A 42 19.16 -8.55 23.64
C ASP A 42 18.17 -8.32 24.78
N ASP A 43 18.06 -7.08 25.28
CA ASP A 43 17.08 -6.73 26.31
C ASP A 43 15.65 -6.68 25.74
N LEU A 44 15.48 -6.22 24.50
CA LEU A 44 14.18 -6.23 23.82
C LEU A 44 13.72 -7.65 23.50
N VAL A 45 14.64 -8.50 23.03
CA VAL A 45 14.38 -9.92 22.79
C VAL A 45 14.03 -10.62 24.08
N LYS A 46 14.81 -10.45 25.16
CA LYS A 46 14.50 -11.00 26.49
C LYS A 46 13.15 -10.54 27.03
N GLN A 47 12.79 -9.27 26.86
CA GLN A 47 11.46 -8.77 27.27
C GLN A 47 10.34 -9.44 26.45
N LYS A 48 10.55 -9.64 25.16
CA LYS A 48 9.59 -10.33 24.28
C LYS A 48 9.47 -11.82 24.62
N GLU A 49 10.59 -12.49 24.90
CA GLU A 49 10.64 -13.88 25.36
C GLU A 49 9.93 -14.03 26.71
N GLN A 50 10.15 -13.13 27.66
CA GLN A 50 9.45 -13.12 28.94
C GLN A 50 7.94 -12.93 28.77
N LEU A 51 7.52 -12.02 27.89
CA LEU A 51 6.10 -11.82 27.56
C LEU A 51 5.48 -13.06 26.89
N LEU A 52 6.21 -13.73 26.00
CA LEU A 52 5.76 -14.96 25.34
C LEU A 52 5.69 -16.13 26.32
N MET A 53 6.68 -16.28 27.21
CA MET A 53 6.69 -17.27 28.31
C MET A 53 5.52 -17.08 29.28
N LEU A 54 5.06 -15.83 29.48
CA LEU A 54 3.90 -15.52 30.32
C LEU A 54 2.56 -15.74 29.61
N THR A 55 2.54 -15.81 28.27
CA THR A 55 1.29 -15.89 27.48
C THR A 55 1.09 -17.23 26.75
N LEU A 56 2.14 -18.04 26.61
CA LEU A 56 2.11 -19.34 25.95
C LEU A 56 2.77 -20.39 26.86
N ASP A 57 2.02 -21.44 27.20
CA ASP A 57 2.57 -22.60 27.90
C ASP A 57 3.68 -23.24 27.05
N LYS A 58 4.91 -23.16 27.58
CA LYS A 58 6.13 -23.91 27.23
C LYS A 58 6.16 -24.57 25.85
N THR A 59 6.12 -23.78 24.80
CA THR A 59 6.69 -24.20 23.53
C THR A 59 8.14 -23.76 23.54
N THR A 60 9.06 -24.71 23.73
CA THR A 60 10.50 -24.47 23.68
C THR A 60 10.84 -23.81 22.35
N LEU A 61 11.29 -22.55 22.42
CA LEU A 61 11.90 -21.83 21.31
C LEU A 61 13.08 -22.68 20.83
N ASN A 62 12.88 -23.35 19.69
CA ASN A 62 13.92 -24.14 19.05
C ASN A 62 15.11 -23.22 18.74
N GLU A 63 16.33 -23.64 19.09
CA GLU A 63 17.59 -22.89 18.95
C GLU A 63 17.98 -22.55 17.49
N SER A 64 17.06 -22.70 16.53
CA SER A 64 17.28 -22.53 15.10
C SER A 64 16.84 -21.15 14.56
N CYS A 65 16.78 -20.11 15.40
CA CYS A 65 16.48 -18.75 14.94
C CYS A 65 17.68 -18.17 14.17
N LYS A 66 17.89 -18.68 12.94
CA LYS A 66 18.92 -18.24 11.98
C LYS A 66 18.95 -16.71 11.81
N THR A 67 17.82 -16.06 12.05
CA THR A 67 17.61 -14.62 12.00
C THR A 67 18.52 -13.85 12.96
N PHE A 68 18.82 -14.39 14.14
CA PHE A 68 19.67 -13.73 15.14
C PHE A 68 21.14 -13.73 14.71
N THR A 69 21.63 -14.86 14.19
CA THR A 69 22.99 -14.97 13.65
C THR A 69 23.17 -14.11 12.41
N ALA A 70 22.16 -14.06 11.53
CA ALA A 70 22.15 -13.18 10.35
C ALA A 70 22.14 -11.69 10.72
N TYR A 71 21.46 -11.32 11.81
CA TYR A 71 21.44 -9.94 12.31
C TYR A 71 22.81 -9.47 12.81
N HIS A 72 23.56 -10.34 13.49
CA HIS A 72 24.93 -10.03 13.93
C HIS A 72 25.93 -9.90 12.78
N GLN A 73 25.59 -10.41 11.59
CA GLN A 73 26.42 -10.35 10.38
C GLN A 73 26.17 -9.09 9.54
N LEU A 74 25.15 -8.27 9.86
CA LEU A 74 24.88 -7.01 9.15
C LEU A 74 25.91 -5.92 9.53
N ASP A 75 26.27 -5.09 8.55
CA ASP A 75 27.09 -3.91 8.80
C ASP A 75 26.42 -2.97 9.83
N SER A 76 27.24 -2.33 10.67
CA SER A 76 26.75 -1.53 11.80
C SER A 76 25.66 -0.49 11.45
N PRO A 77 25.73 0.27 10.34
CA PRO A 77 24.72 1.30 10.05
C PRO A 77 23.36 0.74 9.61
N GLU A 78 23.31 -0.40 8.91
CA GLU A 78 22.03 -1.02 8.53
C GLU A 78 21.36 -1.67 9.73
N ARG A 79 22.17 -2.34 10.55
CA ARG A 79 21.75 -2.92 11.81
C ARG A 79 21.09 -1.89 12.72
N ASP A 80 21.72 -0.73 12.88
CA ASP A 80 21.19 0.36 13.71
C ASP A 80 19.86 0.91 13.19
N LYS A 81 19.69 1.00 11.86
CA LYS A 81 18.40 1.40 11.26
C LYS A 81 17.30 0.38 11.55
N ILE A 82 17.59 -0.91 11.42
CA ILE A 82 16.62 -1.97 11.72
C ILE A 82 16.24 -1.96 13.21
N LEU A 83 17.20 -1.70 14.11
CA LEU A 83 16.90 -1.48 15.53
C LEU A 83 15.98 -0.30 15.77
N GLN A 84 16.19 0.80 15.05
CA GLN A 84 15.32 1.96 15.15
C GLN A 84 13.88 1.63 14.71
N ILE A 85 13.69 0.72 13.75
CA ILE A 85 12.35 0.23 13.39
C ILE A 85 11.69 -0.44 14.60
N PHE A 86 12.39 -1.39 15.24
CA PHE A 86 11.86 -2.11 16.40
C PHE A 86 11.56 -1.18 17.59
N LYS A 87 12.42 -0.18 17.81
CA LYS A 87 12.15 0.87 18.80
C LYS A 87 10.91 1.70 18.43
N GLY A 88 10.78 2.10 17.16
CA GLY A 88 9.61 2.85 16.66
C GLY A 88 8.30 2.07 16.74
N LEU A 89 8.32 0.74 16.68
CA LEU A 89 7.13 -0.10 16.87
C LEU A 89 6.59 -0.10 18.29
N GLN A 90 7.46 0.07 19.28
CA GLN A 90 7.06 0.13 20.68
C GLN A 90 6.24 1.39 20.96
N TRP A 91 6.58 2.50 20.30
CA TRP A 91 6.01 3.82 20.58
C TRP A 91 5.03 4.32 19.52
N GLY A 92 4.84 3.58 18.43
CA GLY A 92 3.83 3.86 17.41
C GLY A 92 4.22 4.90 16.36
N GLU A 93 5.28 5.67 16.61
CA GLU A 93 5.81 6.66 15.69
C GLU A 93 7.33 6.58 15.61
N GLY A 94 7.86 6.59 14.40
CA GLY A 94 9.30 6.51 14.15
C GLY A 94 9.66 6.99 12.75
N PRO A 95 10.97 7.19 12.48
CA PRO A 95 11.46 7.61 11.17
C PRO A 95 11.05 6.63 10.07
N PHE A 96 11.01 5.34 10.39
CA PHE A 96 10.57 4.28 9.49
C PHE A 96 9.15 4.49 8.96
N GLN A 97 8.17 4.74 9.83
CA GLN A 97 6.78 4.92 9.40
C GLN A 97 6.63 6.19 8.55
N ARG A 98 7.38 7.25 8.86
CA ARG A 98 7.39 8.49 8.06
C ARG A 98 7.95 8.23 6.66
N GLU A 99 9.05 7.50 6.55
CA GLU A 99 9.63 7.15 5.25
C GLU A 99 8.69 6.29 4.40
N VAL A 100 7.97 5.35 5.02
CA VAL A 100 6.91 4.58 4.34
C VAL A 100 5.79 5.49 3.85
N ILE A 101 5.32 6.45 4.67
CA ILE A 101 4.29 7.42 4.26
C ILE A 101 4.78 8.29 3.10
N GLU A 102 6.02 8.79 3.19
CA GLU A 102 6.64 9.61 2.16
C GLU A 102 6.76 8.86 0.83
N LEU A 103 7.20 7.59 0.86
CA LEU A 103 7.27 6.75 -0.33
C LEU A 103 5.88 6.56 -0.97
N ILE A 104 4.87 6.23 -0.16
CA ILE A 104 3.50 6.06 -0.65
C ILE A 104 2.95 7.37 -1.22
N ASN A 105 3.18 8.50 -0.56
CA ASN A 105 2.70 9.81 -1.02
C ASN A 105 3.41 10.23 -2.31
N LYS A 106 4.71 9.97 -2.41
CA LYS A 106 5.50 10.26 -3.62
C LYS A 106 4.99 9.47 -4.83
N GLU A 107 4.84 8.16 -4.69
CA GLU A 107 4.48 7.25 -5.78
C GLU A 107 2.98 7.31 -6.12
N PHE A 108 2.11 7.34 -5.10
CA PHE A 108 0.66 7.20 -5.28
C PHE A 108 -0.14 8.45 -4.89
N GLY A 109 0.48 9.43 -4.26
CA GLY A 109 -0.19 10.66 -3.82
C GLY A 109 -1.03 10.51 -2.55
N ILE A 110 -0.96 9.39 -1.85
CA ILE A 110 -1.84 9.08 -0.71
C ILE A 110 -1.13 9.44 0.59
N ASN A 111 -1.88 9.97 1.54
CA ASN A 111 -1.42 10.13 2.91
C ASN A 111 -2.14 9.10 3.79
N TYR A 112 -1.40 8.25 4.48
CA TYR A 112 -1.95 7.24 5.38
C TYR A 112 -1.72 7.63 6.84
N ASP A 113 -2.65 7.20 7.69
CA ASP A 113 -2.44 7.21 9.13
C ASP A 113 -1.27 6.29 9.51
N LEU A 114 -0.44 6.75 10.45
CA LEU A 114 0.67 6.00 11.06
C LEU A 114 0.21 4.64 11.61
N LEU A 115 -1.03 4.55 12.09
CA LEU A 115 -1.62 3.30 12.58
C LEU A 115 -1.71 2.23 11.47
N ILE A 116 -2.05 2.62 10.24
CA ILE A 116 -2.10 1.68 9.09
C ILE A 116 -0.72 1.17 8.76
N ILE A 117 0.28 2.05 8.77
CA ILE A 117 1.68 1.68 8.50
C ILE A 117 2.20 0.72 9.57
N THR A 118 1.95 1.04 10.84
CA THR A 118 2.35 0.20 11.97
C THR A 118 1.68 -1.16 11.91
N ASN A 119 0.37 -1.22 11.63
CA ASN A 119 -0.36 -2.48 11.48
C ASN A 119 0.06 -3.27 10.23
N SER A 120 0.58 -2.61 9.20
CA SER A 120 1.13 -3.24 8.01
C SER A 120 2.45 -3.92 8.32
N PHE A 121 3.36 -3.24 9.04
CA PHE A 121 4.61 -3.85 9.46
C PHE A 121 4.42 -4.98 10.48
N LYS A 122 3.51 -4.80 11.46
CA LYS A 122 3.14 -5.87 12.40
C LYS A 122 2.62 -7.12 11.68
N LEU A 123 1.94 -6.94 10.55
CA LEU A 123 1.47 -8.08 9.75
C LEU A 123 2.65 -8.83 9.11
N LEU A 124 3.65 -8.12 8.58
CA LEU A 124 4.87 -8.74 8.05
C LEU A 124 5.60 -9.56 9.13
N ILE A 125 5.71 -9.02 10.34
CA ILE A 125 6.30 -9.74 11.48
C ILE A 125 5.48 -10.98 11.83
N LYS A 126 4.15 -10.85 11.94
CA LYS A 126 3.24 -11.94 12.36
C LYS A 126 3.28 -13.13 11.41
N HIS A 127 3.55 -12.90 10.13
CA HIS A 127 3.65 -13.96 9.13
C HIS A 127 5.08 -14.49 8.97
N ASP A 128 5.92 -14.26 9.98
CA ASP A 128 7.30 -14.71 10.06
C ASP A 128 8.11 -14.32 8.82
N PHE A 129 7.71 -13.28 8.09
CA PHE A 129 8.39 -12.91 6.84
C PHE A 129 9.84 -12.51 7.10
N LEU A 130 10.08 -11.82 8.22
CA LEU A 130 11.44 -11.45 8.64
C LEU A 130 12.23 -12.63 9.21
N ILE A 131 11.55 -13.67 9.67
CA ILE A 131 12.14 -14.79 10.41
C ILE A 131 12.45 -15.96 9.47
N THR A 132 11.63 -16.15 8.44
CA THR A 132 11.73 -17.27 7.49
C THR A 132 12.77 -17.07 6.38
N GLN A 133 13.32 -15.87 6.22
CA GLN A 133 14.36 -15.62 5.22
C GLN A 133 15.75 -15.99 5.76
N ASP A 134 16.57 -16.61 4.90
CA ASP A 134 17.96 -16.95 5.23
C ASP A 134 18.82 -15.70 5.47
N LYS A 135 18.46 -14.57 4.85
CA LYS A 135 19.06 -13.25 5.06
C LYS A 135 17.96 -12.27 5.47
N LEU A 136 18.25 -11.42 6.46
CA LEU A 136 17.34 -10.37 6.87
C LEU A 136 17.17 -9.34 5.71
N PRO A 137 15.94 -8.89 5.40
CA PRO A 137 15.75 -7.90 4.36
C PRO A 137 16.50 -6.60 4.68
N GLU A 138 17.02 -5.95 3.65
CA GLU A 138 17.64 -4.63 3.80
C GLU A 138 16.59 -3.61 4.25
N TYR A 139 17.02 -2.55 4.94
CA TYR A 139 16.12 -1.51 5.44
C TYR A 139 15.19 -0.94 4.35
N GLN A 140 15.73 -0.67 3.16
CA GLN A 140 14.95 -0.15 2.03
C GLN A 140 13.96 -1.18 1.48
N GLU A 141 14.26 -2.46 1.62
CA GLU A 141 13.35 -3.55 1.27
C GLU A 141 12.15 -3.58 2.23
N LEU A 142 12.40 -3.44 3.53
CA LEU A 142 11.36 -3.36 4.56
C LEU A 142 10.42 -2.18 4.32
N VAL A 143 10.96 -1.01 3.96
CA VAL A 143 10.15 0.17 3.61
C VAL A 143 9.23 -0.13 2.43
N LYS A 144 9.74 -0.75 1.35
CA LYS A 144 8.93 -1.10 0.17
C LYS A 144 7.85 -2.13 0.47
N LEU A 145 8.19 -3.20 1.19
CA LEU A 145 7.25 -4.26 1.55
C LEU A 145 6.15 -3.74 2.48
N THR A 146 6.51 -2.91 3.46
CA THR A 146 5.54 -2.28 4.36
C THR A 146 4.63 -1.33 3.59
N SER A 147 5.19 -0.59 2.63
CA SER A 147 4.42 0.28 1.74
C SER A 147 3.40 -0.51 0.92
N LEU A 148 3.79 -1.67 0.39
CA LEU A 148 2.90 -2.56 -0.36
C LEU A 148 1.74 -3.06 0.51
N VAL A 149 2.03 -3.55 1.72
CA VAL A 149 0.99 -4.02 2.66
C VAL A 149 0.07 -2.87 3.07
N ALA A 150 0.62 -1.68 3.31
CA ALA A 150 -0.14 -0.49 3.69
C ALA A 150 -1.08 -0.02 2.58
N LEU A 151 -0.59 0.04 1.33
CA LEU A 151 -1.40 0.35 0.15
C LEU A 151 -2.57 -0.62 0.03
N TYR A 152 -2.29 -1.91 0.18
CA TYR A 152 -3.34 -2.92 0.19
C TYR A 152 -4.38 -2.65 1.29
N LYS A 153 -3.95 -2.58 2.55
CA LYS A 153 -4.89 -2.42 3.68
C LYS A 153 -5.72 -1.15 3.51
N GLY A 154 -5.08 -0.08 3.06
CA GLY A 154 -5.73 1.19 2.74
C GLY A 154 -6.83 1.03 1.69
N LEU A 155 -6.63 0.26 0.62
CA LEU A 155 -7.66 0.03 -0.39
C LEU A 155 -8.88 -0.72 0.12
N MET A 156 -8.72 -1.53 1.17
CA MET A 156 -9.84 -2.25 1.79
C MET A 156 -10.68 -1.33 2.70
N ILE A 157 -10.12 -0.21 3.15
CA ILE A 157 -10.81 0.77 3.98
C ILE A 157 -11.52 1.80 3.07
N LYS A 158 -12.85 1.89 3.16
CA LYS A 158 -13.68 2.77 2.31
C LYS A 158 -13.24 4.24 2.35
N GLU A 159 -12.81 4.73 3.51
CA GLU A 159 -12.39 6.12 3.70
C GLU A 159 -11.23 6.51 2.77
N TYR A 160 -10.24 5.62 2.63
CA TYR A 160 -9.08 5.88 1.78
C TYR A 160 -9.41 5.77 0.29
N GLN A 161 -10.36 4.92 -0.11
CA GLN A 161 -10.83 4.82 -1.50
C GLN A 161 -11.24 6.18 -2.08
N ASN A 162 -11.83 7.04 -1.25
CA ASN A 162 -12.21 8.40 -1.65
C ASN A 162 -11.00 9.34 -1.78
N SER A 163 -9.96 9.15 -0.96
CA SER A 163 -8.72 9.93 -1.02
C SER A 163 -7.91 9.64 -2.29
N PHE A 164 -7.91 8.39 -2.77
CA PHE A 164 -7.33 8.02 -4.08
C PHE A 164 -7.99 8.76 -5.25
N ALA A 165 -9.27 9.11 -5.15
CA ALA A 165 -9.99 9.75 -6.26
C ALA A 165 -9.64 11.24 -6.43
N LYS A 166 -9.14 11.91 -5.38
CA LYS A 166 -8.90 13.37 -5.38
C LYS A 166 -7.59 13.79 -6.01
N LYS A 167 -6.54 12.95 -5.96
CA LYS A 167 -5.24 13.26 -6.57
C LYS A 167 -5.10 12.53 -7.92
N LYS A 168 -4.99 13.30 -9.00
CA LYS A 168 -4.96 12.89 -10.42
C LYS A 168 -3.96 11.79 -10.84
N LYS A 169 -3.12 11.24 -9.97
CA LYS A 169 -2.01 10.38 -10.40
C LYS A 169 -2.40 8.94 -10.68
N ILE A 170 -3.20 8.29 -9.82
CA ILE A 170 -3.62 6.89 -10.00
C ILE A 170 -5.04 6.72 -9.46
N LYS A 171 -6.00 6.24 -10.26
CA LYS A 171 -7.35 5.95 -9.76
C LYS A 171 -7.30 4.71 -8.86
N ALA A 172 -7.86 4.79 -7.65
CA ALA A 172 -7.99 3.68 -6.70
C ALA A 172 -8.49 2.38 -7.36
N LYS A 173 -9.40 2.55 -8.32
CA LYS A 173 -9.96 1.46 -9.13
C LYS A 173 -8.88 0.63 -9.81
N TYR A 174 -7.91 1.27 -10.48
CA TYR A 174 -6.86 0.56 -11.23
C TYR A 174 -5.86 -0.12 -10.30
N LEU A 175 -5.52 0.51 -9.18
CA LEU A 175 -4.67 -0.13 -8.18
C LEU A 175 -5.34 -1.37 -7.58
N LYS A 176 -6.63 -1.30 -7.27
CA LYS A 176 -7.40 -2.46 -6.80
C LYS A 176 -7.48 -3.56 -7.86
N GLU A 177 -7.75 -3.20 -9.11
CA GLU A 177 -7.80 -4.16 -10.23
C GLU A 177 -6.44 -4.83 -10.45
N ALA A 178 -5.34 -4.07 -10.43
CA ALA A 178 -3.98 -4.61 -10.54
C ALA A 178 -3.65 -5.62 -9.44
N LEU A 179 -4.02 -5.31 -8.19
CA LEU A 179 -3.77 -6.20 -7.07
C LEU A 179 -4.60 -7.47 -7.12
N VAL A 180 -5.90 -7.37 -7.40
CA VAL A 180 -6.76 -8.54 -7.58
C VAL A 180 -6.23 -9.42 -8.71
N PHE A 181 -5.78 -8.79 -9.80
CA PHE A 181 -5.18 -9.49 -10.92
C PHE A 181 -3.91 -10.24 -10.51
N GLN A 182 -2.96 -9.60 -9.82
CA GLN A 182 -1.71 -10.25 -9.38
C GLN A 182 -1.96 -11.37 -8.37
N ILE A 183 -2.93 -11.21 -7.48
CA ILE A 183 -3.27 -12.23 -6.48
C ILE A 183 -3.93 -13.45 -7.15
N ASN A 184 -4.85 -13.23 -8.09
CA ASN A 184 -5.60 -14.29 -8.76
C ASN A 184 -4.96 -14.78 -10.05
N GLN A 185 -3.69 -14.43 -10.31
CA GLN A 185 -2.99 -14.81 -11.53
C GLN A 185 -3.76 -14.49 -12.83
N GLY A 186 -4.54 -13.41 -12.82
CA GLY A 186 -5.29 -12.92 -13.97
C GLY A 186 -6.81 -13.05 -13.89
N GLU A 187 -7.35 -13.84 -12.97
CA GLU A 187 -8.80 -14.02 -12.88
C GLU A 187 -9.50 -12.83 -12.19
N LYS A 188 -10.50 -12.24 -12.87
CA LYS A 188 -11.37 -11.18 -12.33
C LYS A 188 -12.43 -11.76 -11.37
N LYS A 189 -11.99 -12.40 -10.29
CA LYS A 189 -12.86 -12.89 -9.21
C LYS A 189 -12.89 -11.90 -8.03
N LYS A 190 -14.06 -11.73 -7.40
CA LYS A 190 -14.15 -11.02 -6.11
C LYS A 190 -13.49 -11.87 -5.04
N LEU A 191 -12.44 -11.34 -4.41
CA LEU A 191 -11.75 -11.98 -3.31
C LEU A 191 -12.41 -11.65 -1.96
N THR A 192 -12.49 -12.65 -1.09
CA THR A 192 -12.75 -12.44 0.34
C THR A 192 -11.52 -11.81 1.03
N SER A 193 -11.70 -11.22 2.21
CA SER A 193 -10.58 -10.63 2.96
C SER A 193 -9.47 -11.65 3.26
N LYS A 194 -9.84 -12.91 3.53
CA LYS A 194 -8.89 -13.97 3.86
C LYS A 194 -8.09 -14.44 2.64
N GLU A 195 -8.76 -14.64 1.50
CA GLU A 195 -8.08 -14.98 0.24
C GLU A 195 -7.13 -13.86 -0.19
N PHE A 196 -7.52 -12.60 0.03
CA PHE A 196 -6.65 -11.48 -0.25
C PHE A 196 -5.41 -11.50 0.65
N ASP A 197 -5.55 -11.64 1.97
CA ASP A 197 -4.41 -11.68 2.89
C ASP A 197 -3.44 -12.82 2.53
N GLN A 198 -3.96 -14.00 2.18
CA GLN A 198 -3.16 -15.14 1.72
C GLN A 198 -2.44 -14.84 0.40
N GLY A 199 -3.15 -14.28 -0.58
CA GLY A 199 -2.60 -13.91 -1.88
C GLY A 199 -1.52 -12.82 -1.78
N LEU A 200 -1.74 -11.82 -0.93
CA LEU A 200 -0.76 -10.79 -0.64
C LEU A 200 0.51 -11.38 -0.03
N MET A 201 0.38 -12.30 0.92
CA MET A 201 1.54 -12.97 1.51
C MET A 201 2.28 -13.83 0.49
N ALA A 202 1.56 -14.52 -0.39
CA ALA A 202 2.16 -15.27 -1.48
C ALA A 202 2.90 -14.34 -2.46
N LEU A 203 2.37 -13.15 -2.74
CA LEU A 203 3.07 -12.12 -3.51
C LEU A 203 4.32 -11.69 -2.75
N ILE A 204 4.21 -11.17 -1.53
CA ILE A 204 5.37 -10.66 -0.75
C ILE A 204 6.52 -11.67 -0.68
N LYS A 205 6.24 -12.98 -0.63
CA LYS A 205 7.24 -14.05 -0.69
C LYS A 205 8.03 -14.13 -2.00
N LYS A 206 7.51 -13.65 -3.13
CA LYS A 206 8.26 -13.54 -4.40
C LYS A 206 9.27 -12.39 -4.38
N GLY A 207 9.23 -11.53 -3.37
CA GLY A 207 10.25 -10.50 -3.13
C GLY A 207 9.83 -9.06 -3.47
N PRO A 208 10.77 -8.11 -3.34
CA PRO A 208 10.48 -6.67 -3.38
C PRO A 208 10.22 -6.12 -4.78
N ASP A 209 10.59 -6.85 -5.84
CA ASP A 209 10.37 -6.42 -7.22
C ASP A 209 8.90 -6.35 -7.61
N ILE A 210 8.01 -6.99 -6.85
CA ILE A 210 6.55 -6.87 -7.00
C ILE A 210 6.09 -5.42 -6.91
N PHE A 211 6.76 -4.58 -6.12
CA PHE A 211 6.38 -3.18 -6.04
C PHE A 211 6.55 -2.46 -7.39
N LYS A 212 7.64 -2.76 -8.11
CA LYS A 212 7.87 -2.23 -9.46
C LYS A 212 6.89 -2.83 -10.45
N GLU A 213 6.66 -4.14 -10.35
CA GLU A 213 5.71 -4.87 -11.18
C GLU A 213 4.30 -4.25 -11.01
N LEU A 214 3.83 -4.07 -9.78
CA LEU A 214 2.52 -3.46 -9.52
C LEU A 214 2.41 -2.05 -10.12
N LEU A 215 3.45 -1.21 -9.99
CA LEU A 215 3.48 0.12 -10.61
C LEU A 215 3.37 0.05 -12.13
N LEU A 216 4.02 -0.94 -12.75
CA LEU A 216 3.94 -1.19 -14.18
C LEU A 216 2.52 -1.61 -14.58
N TYR A 217 1.92 -2.56 -13.85
CA TYR A 217 0.54 -3.00 -14.08
C TYR A 217 -0.47 -1.87 -13.95
N ILE A 218 -0.32 -0.98 -12.98
CA ILE A 218 -1.19 0.18 -12.85
C ILE A 218 -1.11 1.05 -14.09
N LYS A 219 0.10 1.32 -14.61
CA LYS A 219 0.29 2.10 -15.84
C LYS A 219 -0.36 1.41 -17.04
N VAL A 220 -0.23 0.08 -17.13
CA VAL A 220 -0.85 -0.71 -18.20
C VAL A 220 -2.38 -0.65 -18.08
N ILE A 221 -2.95 -0.90 -16.90
CA ILE A 221 -4.41 -0.88 -16.68
C ILE A 221 -4.99 0.52 -16.89
N ASP A 222 -4.29 1.59 -16.49
CA ASP A 222 -4.71 2.97 -16.76
C ASP A 222 -4.76 3.25 -18.27
N LYS A 223 -3.76 2.78 -19.03
CA LYS A 223 -3.77 2.85 -20.51
C LYS A 223 -4.85 1.98 -21.14
N LEU A 224 -5.15 0.83 -20.53
CA LEU A 224 -6.14 -0.15 -20.98
C LEU A 224 -7.55 0.10 -20.43
N ALA A 225 -7.81 1.29 -19.88
CA ALA A 225 -9.10 1.67 -19.35
C ALA A 225 -10.23 1.21 -20.30
N ILE A 226 -11.19 0.47 -19.74
CA ILE A 226 -12.20 -0.28 -20.48
C ILE A 226 -12.87 0.63 -21.51
N ILE A 227 -12.67 0.30 -22.79
CA ILE A 227 -13.40 0.91 -23.89
C ILE A 227 -14.72 0.15 -24.01
N ASN A 228 -15.84 0.84 -23.83
CA ASN A 228 -17.15 0.22 -24.02
C ASN A 228 -17.29 -0.16 -25.50
N PRO A 229 -17.57 -1.43 -25.83
CA PRO A 229 -17.70 -1.86 -27.21
C PRO A 229 -18.88 -1.16 -27.90
N LEU A 230 -18.78 -1.04 -29.23
CA LEU A 230 -19.88 -0.54 -30.05
C LEU A 230 -21.12 -1.43 -29.89
N LYS A 231 -22.30 -0.82 -29.67
CA LYS A 231 -23.55 -1.57 -29.49
C LYS A 231 -24.06 -2.18 -30.80
N SER A 232 -23.74 -1.55 -31.93
CA SER A 232 -24.16 -1.99 -33.25
C SER A 232 -23.18 -1.51 -34.32
N LYS A 233 -23.31 -2.05 -35.55
CA LYS A 233 -22.49 -1.64 -36.72
C LYS A 233 -22.72 -0.17 -37.15
N ASN A 234 -23.74 0.50 -36.61
CA ASN A 234 -24.10 1.88 -36.92
C ASN A 234 -24.07 2.79 -35.67
N ASP A 235 -23.41 2.37 -34.59
CA ASP A 235 -23.33 3.12 -33.34
C ASP A 235 -22.35 4.31 -33.44
N LEU A 236 -22.78 5.37 -34.13
CA LEU A 236 -22.01 6.59 -34.35
C LEU A 236 -21.66 7.31 -33.04
N SER A 237 -22.62 7.41 -32.13
CA SER A 237 -22.42 8.04 -30.82
C SER A 237 -21.45 7.22 -29.96
N GLY A 238 -21.53 5.89 -30.03
CA GLY A 238 -20.53 4.99 -29.45
C GLY A 238 -19.13 5.22 -30.01
N ALA A 239 -18.99 5.30 -31.34
CA ALA A 239 -17.70 5.52 -32.01
C ALA A 239 -17.07 6.87 -31.65
N LEU A 240 -17.87 7.95 -31.61
CA LEU A 240 -17.42 9.27 -31.16
C LEU A 240 -16.94 9.25 -29.72
N ARG A 241 -17.68 8.57 -28.84
CA ARG A 241 -17.31 8.42 -27.42
C ARG A 241 -16.02 7.63 -27.23
N ILE A 242 -15.84 6.53 -27.96
CA ILE A 242 -14.60 5.72 -27.93
C ILE A 242 -13.40 6.56 -28.37
N MET A 243 -13.56 7.37 -29.41
CA MET A 243 -12.48 8.25 -29.89
C MET A 243 -12.31 9.52 -29.06
N GLY A 244 -13.25 9.86 -28.18
CA GLY A 244 -13.27 11.10 -27.40
C GLY A 244 -13.47 12.34 -28.27
N LEU A 245 -14.29 12.21 -29.32
CA LEU A 245 -14.55 13.24 -30.33
C LEU A 245 -15.97 13.80 -30.18
N LYS A 246 -16.15 15.04 -30.65
CA LYS A 246 -17.48 15.69 -30.73
C LYS A 246 -18.18 15.29 -32.02
N GLU A 247 -19.52 15.40 -32.07
CA GLU A 247 -20.33 15.05 -33.25
C GLU A 247 -19.88 15.76 -34.53
N ASN A 248 -19.43 17.01 -34.42
CA ASN A 248 -19.02 17.83 -35.57
C ASN A 248 -17.52 17.78 -35.86
N SER A 249 -16.82 16.72 -35.41
CA SER A 249 -15.37 16.61 -35.60
C SER A 249 -15.03 16.42 -37.08
N SER A 250 -14.04 17.16 -37.56
CA SER A 250 -13.60 17.08 -38.95
C SER A 250 -12.88 15.76 -39.27
N LYS A 251 -12.86 15.38 -40.55
CA LYS A 251 -12.10 14.22 -41.06
C LYS A 251 -10.62 14.27 -40.66
N LYS A 252 -10.04 15.47 -40.60
CA LYS A 252 -8.63 15.69 -40.19
C LYS A 252 -8.44 15.39 -38.70
N GLU A 253 -9.37 15.82 -37.84
CA GLU A 253 -9.34 15.56 -36.40
C GLU A 253 -9.50 14.08 -36.10
N ILE A 254 -10.40 13.39 -36.80
CA ILE A 254 -10.60 11.94 -36.64
C ILE A 254 -9.32 11.17 -36.96
N LYS A 255 -8.67 11.48 -38.10
CA LYS A 255 -7.39 10.86 -38.48
C LYS A 255 -6.26 11.16 -37.50
N ARG A 256 -6.21 12.38 -36.97
CA ARG A 256 -5.22 12.76 -35.96
C ARG A 256 -5.44 11.96 -34.68
N ARG A 257 -6.68 11.95 -34.17
CA ARG A 257 -7.03 11.26 -32.94
C ARG A 257 -6.81 9.76 -33.02
N TYR A 258 -7.11 9.16 -34.17
CA TYR A 258 -6.80 7.76 -34.44
C TYR A 258 -5.30 7.47 -34.31
N ARG A 259 -4.43 8.27 -34.93
CA ARG A 259 -2.97 8.10 -34.80
C ARG A 259 -2.50 8.21 -33.36
N ASP A 260 -3.00 9.20 -32.62
CA ASP A 260 -2.63 9.40 -31.23
C ASP A 260 -3.04 8.19 -30.36
N LEU A 261 -4.25 7.67 -30.56
CA LEU A 261 -4.74 6.48 -29.85
C LEU A 261 -4.01 5.20 -30.28
N ALA A 262 -3.73 5.04 -31.57
CA ALA A 262 -3.02 3.89 -32.08
C ALA A 262 -1.59 3.82 -31.51
N LEU A 263 -0.87 4.94 -31.48
CA LEU A 263 0.46 5.00 -30.87
C LEU A 263 0.44 4.71 -29.36
N ALA A 264 -0.60 5.16 -28.65
CA ALA A 264 -0.70 5.01 -27.21
C ALA A 264 -1.16 3.62 -26.74
N GLN A 265 -1.96 2.92 -27.56
CA GLN A 265 -2.62 1.66 -27.21
C GLN A 265 -2.26 0.50 -28.14
N HIS A 266 -1.23 0.63 -28.99
CA HIS A 266 -0.80 -0.48 -29.84
C HIS A 266 -0.34 -1.65 -28.95
N PRO A 267 -0.76 -2.89 -29.23
CA PRO A 267 -0.31 -4.06 -28.46
C PRO A 267 1.21 -4.18 -28.41
N ASP A 268 1.92 -3.83 -29.48
CA ASP A 268 3.39 -3.87 -29.51
C ASP A 268 4.05 -2.99 -28.45
N THR A 269 3.44 -1.84 -28.11
CA THR A 269 3.98 -0.97 -27.03
C THR A 269 3.84 -1.59 -25.64
N LEU A 270 3.04 -2.66 -25.53
CA LEU A 270 2.80 -3.41 -24.31
C LEU A 270 3.47 -4.78 -24.33
N SER A 271 3.87 -5.32 -25.49
CA SER A 271 4.58 -6.60 -25.58
C SER A 271 6.05 -6.53 -25.17
N ASP A 272 6.66 -5.33 -25.24
CA ASP A 272 8.02 -5.08 -24.74
C ASP A 272 8.09 -5.09 -23.20
N VAL A 273 6.93 -4.98 -22.57
CA VAL A 273 6.74 -5.11 -21.14
C VAL A 273 6.25 -6.53 -20.90
N ASP A 274 6.77 -7.25 -19.90
CA ASP A 274 6.34 -8.61 -19.56
C ASP A 274 4.89 -8.60 -19.00
N VAL A 275 3.95 -8.35 -19.91
CA VAL A 275 2.54 -8.10 -19.62
C VAL A 275 1.80 -9.42 -19.77
N PRO A 276 0.97 -9.78 -18.78
CA PRO A 276 0.19 -11.00 -18.82
C PRO A 276 -0.66 -11.15 -20.10
N PRO A 277 -0.85 -12.40 -20.56
CA PRO A 277 -1.64 -12.70 -21.77
C PRO A 277 -3.04 -12.08 -21.76
N ASP A 278 -3.71 -12.03 -20.61
CA ASP A 278 -5.06 -11.46 -20.50
C ASP A 278 -5.10 -9.93 -20.71
N LEU A 279 -4.07 -9.23 -20.25
CA LEU A 279 -3.96 -7.78 -20.46
C LEU A 279 -3.60 -7.48 -21.92
N LEU A 280 -2.76 -8.31 -22.56
CA LEU A 280 -2.49 -8.25 -24.00
C LEU A 280 -3.76 -8.52 -24.82
N LYS A 281 -4.58 -9.49 -24.41
CA LYS A 281 -5.87 -9.74 -25.05
C LYS A 281 -6.80 -8.54 -24.93
N GLN A 282 -6.90 -7.94 -23.74
CA GLN A 282 -7.70 -6.73 -23.53
C GLN A 282 -7.16 -5.54 -24.35
N ALA A 283 -5.84 -5.42 -24.50
CA ALA A 283 -5.22 -4.42 -25.37
C ALA A 283 -5.62 -4.60 -26.83
N ASN A 284 -5.55 -5.83 -27.34
CA ASN A 284 -5.97 -6.17 -28.70
C ASN A 284 -7.46 -5.88 -28.92
N GLU A 285 -8.32 -6.22 -27.96
CA GLU A 285 -9.76 -5.93 -28.01
C GLU A 285 -10.01 -4.42 -28.06
N ASN A 286 -9.38 -3.63 -27.17
CA ASN A 286 -9.48 -2.17 -27.16
C ASN A 286 -9.00 -1.54 -28.48
N PHE A 287 -7.86 -1.99 -29.00
CA PHE A 287 -7.32 -1.52 -30.26
C PHE A 287 -8.24 -1.84 -31.44
N ASN A 288 -8.83 -3.04 -31.45
CA ASN A 288 -9.85 -3.41 -32.44
C ASN A 288 -11.09 -2.51 -32.37
N GLN A 289 -11.56 -2.15 -31.17
CA GLN A 289 -12.68 -1.21 -31.01
C GLN A 289 -12.34 0.20 -31.55
N ILE A 290 -11.11 0.66 -31.36
CA ILE A 290 -10.63 1.93 -31.94
C ILE A 290 -10.63 1.87 -33.47
N ASN A 291 -10.11 0.78 -34.04
CA ASN A 291 -10.08 0.56 -35.49
C ASN A 291 -11.49 0.52 -36.09
N LEU A 292 -12.42 -0.18 -35.44
CA LEU A 292 -13.83 -0.25 -35.86
C LEU A 292 -14.50 1.12 -35.78
N SER A 293 -14.30 1.85 -34.68
CA SER A 293 -14.84 3.20 -34.50
C SER A 293 -14.34 4.16 -35.57
N TYR A 294 -13.03 4.13 -35.87
CA TYR A 294 -12.43 4.95 -36.93
C TYR A 294 -13.02 4.64 -38.31
N LYS A 295 -13.14 3.35 -38.67
CA LYS A 295 -13.75 2.92 -39.95
C LYS A 295 -15.20 3.37 -40.06
N LEU A 296 -15.96 3.23 -38.97
CA LEU A 296 -17.37 3.64 -38.90
C LEU A 296 -17.51 5.16 -39.10
N LEU A 297 -16.72 5.98 -38.40
CA LEU A 297 -16.77 7.44 -38.55
C LEU A 297 -16.36 7.89 -39.94
N LEU A 298 -15.31 7.30 -40.54
CA LEU A 298 -14.90 7.65 -41.89
C LEU A 298 -15.97 7.35 -42.95
N LYS A 299 -16.73 6.26 -42.77
CA LYS A 299 -17.81 5.87 -43.70
C LYS A 299 -18.98 6.87 -43.68
N ASN A 300 -19.20 7.56 -42.56
CA ASN A 300 -20.34 8.47 -42.37
C ASN A 300 -19.98 9.96 -42.56
N ILE A 301 -18.76 10.26 -43.00
CA ILE A 301 -18.26 11.63 -43.25
C ILE A 301 -18.09 11.92 -44.77
N THR A 302 -18.54 10.99 -45.61
CA THR A 302 -18.82 11.23 -47.04
C THR A 302 -20.17 11.90 -47.19
#